data_AF-A0AAV3ZBU7-F1
#
_entry.id   AF-A0AAV3ZBU7-F1
#
_cell.length_a   1.000
_cell.length_b   1.000
_cell.length_c   1.000
_cell.angle_alpha   90.00
_cell.angle_beta   90.00
_cell.angle_gamma   90.00
#
_symmetry.space_group_name_H-M   'P 1'
#
loop_
_entity.id
_entity.type
_entity.pdbx_description
1 polymer ?
#
loop_
_entity_poly.entity_id
_entity_poly.type
_entity_poly.pdbx_seq_one_letter_code
_entity_poly.pdbx_strand_id
1 'polypeptide(L)'
;MLLFSQQTRFLALLLMLFVINLPTTFCDEDDDDTLDHYIVDVLAVVDKPMLDYWIKAPGAGSKEKVIEEIKSLFFEVNFVYQSLRQYNLSIEIRLKDIAFPNSSMVPTEKVTNNVVDGTVVGNNFARYLSRKGFKYDHAMYITRYNLKGSSIHTRGSAYVRAACKKYGTSRIEGRRDYNTVRVAAHELGHSLGASHDNQKNPECKGKYIMSTGVSAIGSPQFWYFSKCSANAMKRYIKSLGKNNCLRRSRNPPIISKRMGELVHQNSMCKRLYGNKVSPSYAYGDKLCYKLRCSTGKWVQSYVTPEGVTCDKDKKCSMGRCV
;
A
#
# COMPACT_ATOMS: atom_id res chain seq x y z
N MET A 1 -40.18 41.59 60.38
CA MET A 1 -41.22 42.64 60.43
C MET A 1 -42.01 42.56 59.13
N LEU A 2 -43.25 42.06 59.24
CA LEU A 2 -44.41 42.16 58.31
C LEU A 2 -44.23 41.61 56.87
N LEU A 3 -44.73 40.40 56.52
CA LEU A 3 -46.14 39.96 56.30
C LEU A 3 -46.85 40.65 55.13
N PHE A 4 -47.29 39.88 54.13
CA PHE A 4 -48.61 39.86 53.46
C PHE A 4 -48.61 38.68 52.45
N SER A 5 -49.24 37.54 52.75
CA SER A 5 -50.65 37.15 52.47
C SER A 5 -50.92 36.89 50.97
N GLN A 6 -51.09 35.63 50.52
CA GLN A 6 -52.40 34.93 50.29
C GLN A 6 -53.38 35.76 49.43
N GLN A 7 -54.08 35.28 48.38
CA GLN A 7 -54.67 33.97 48.06
C GLN A 7 -55.42 34.10 46.70
N THR A 8 -55.54 33.01 45.90
CA THR A 8 -56.70 32.56 45.08
C THR A 8 -56.23 31.32 44.26
N ARG A 9 -56.37 30.05 44.67
CA ARG A 9 -57.56 29.12 44.67
C ARG A 9 -58.31 29.13 43.32
N PHE A 10 -58.59 28.05 42.59
CA PHE A 10 -59.05 26.66 42.82
C PHE A 10 -58.67 25.83 41.56
N LEU A 11 -58.55 24.49 41.48
CA LEU A 11 -59.45 23.41 41.92
C LEU A 11 -58.66 22.08 41.82
N ALA A 12 -58.73 21.23 42.85
CA ALA A 12 -58.27 19.84 42.83
C ALA A 12 -59.49 18.93 42.90
N LEU A 13 -59.50 17.83 42.14
CA LEU A 13 -60.27 16.57 42.27
C LEU A 13 -60.21 15.87 40.88
N LEU A 14 -60.08 14.56 40.66
CA LEU A 14 -60.22 13.36 41.47
C LEU A 14 -59.84 12.14 40.57
N LEU A 15 -59.25 11.09 41.15
CA LEU A 15 -59.45 9.65 40.85
C LEU A 15 -58.78 8.92 39.65
N MET A 16 -58.21 7.76 40.05
CA MET A 16 -58.11 6.43 39.42
C MET A 16 -56.97 6.08 38.45
N LEU A 17 -56.03 5.29 39.01
CA LEU A 17 -55.65 3.94 38.56
C LEU A 17 -55.93 3.61 37.09
N PHE A 18 -54.88 3.62 36.27
CA PHE A 18 -54.75 2.71 35.13
C PHE A 18 -53.29 2.28 35.01
N VAL A 19 -53.05 1.00 35.34
CA VAL A 19 -51.88 0.26 34.87
C VAL A 19 -52.07 0.08 33.36
N ILE A 20 -51.22 0.71 32.56
CA ILE A 20 -51.14 0.44 31.12
C ILE A 20 -49.68 0.17 30.78
N ASN A 21 -49.43 -1.07 30.35
CA ASN A 21 -48.23 -1.50 29.66
C ASN A 21 -47.84 -0.52 28.56
N LEU A 22 -46.62 0.01 28.62
CA LEU A 22 -45.97 0.61 27.45
C LEU A 22 -44.69 -0.18 27.14
N PRO A 23 -44.46 -0.50 25.86
CA PRO A 23 -43.59 -1.57 25.45
C PRO A 23 -42.12 -1.18 25.61
N THR A 24 -41.30 -2.17 25.93
CA THR A 24 -39.85 -2.13 25.81
C THR A 24 -39.47 -1.79 24.36
N THR A 25 -39.27 -0.52 24.05
CA THR A 25 -38.58 -0.10 22.83
C THR A 25 -37.11 -0.44 22.99
N PHE A 26 -36.78 -1.67 22.60
CA PHE A 26 -35.73 -1.99 21.64
C PHE A 26 -34.85 -0.78 21.27
N CYS A 27 -33.76 -0.58 22.01
CA CYS A 27 -32.58 0.10 21.49
C CYS A 27 -31.65 -1.00 20.99
N ASP A 28 -31.97 -1.56 19.81
CA ASP A 28 -30.99 -2.34 19.07
C ASP A 28 -30.29 -1.43 18.06
N GLU A 29 -28.97 -1.63 18.03
CA GLU A 29 -28.01 -1.17 17.05
C GLU A 29 -27.66 0.33 17.11
N ASP A 30 -26.78 0.64 18.06
CA ASP A 30 -25.64 1.51 17.76
C ASP A 30 -24.96 0.99 16.48
N ASP A 31 -25.38 1.51 15.33
CA ASP A 31 -24.62 1.43 14.08
C ASP A 31 -23.41 2.37 14.28
N ASP A 32 -22.47 1.89 15.09
CA ASP A 32 -21.18 2.50 15.31
C ASP A 32 -20.51 2.57 13.93
N ASP A 33 -20.47 3.77 13.35
CA ASP A 33 -19.75 4.13 12.12
C ASP A 33 -18.22 4.05 12.36
N THR A 34 -17.77 3.00 13.06
CA THR A 34 -16.36 2.66 13.19
C THR A 34 -15.87 2.18 11.85
N LEU A 35 -15.00 3.01 11.27
CA LEU A 35 -14.17 2.66 10.15
C LEU A 35 -13.53 1.28 10.38
N ASP A 36 -14.01 0.30 9.60
CA ASP A 36 -13.53 -1.07 9.54
C ASP A 36 -11.99 -1.08 9.39
N HIS A 37 -11.27 -1.32 10.50
CA HIS A 37 -9.82 -1.18 10.58
C HIS A 37 -9.11 -2.54 10.64
N TYR A 38 -8.20 -2.74 9.69
CA TYR A 38 -7.43 -3.96 9.51
C TYR A 38 -5.94 -3.64 9.40
N ILE A 39 -5.10 -4.58 9.81
CA ILE A 39 -3.65 -4.47 9.79
C ILE A 39 -3.09 -5.68 9.04
N VAL A 40 -2.13 -5.46 8.15
CA VAL A 40 -1.46 -6.53 7.40
C VAL A 40 0.02 -6.56 7.80
N ASP A 41 0.44 -7.64 8.46
CA ASP A 41 1.84 -7.89 8.77
C ASP A 41 2.57 -8.46 7.55
N VAL A 42 3.35 -7.61 6.90
CA VAL A 42 4.12 -7.95 5.71
C VAL A 42 5.55 -8.37 6.08
N LEU A 43 5.95 -9.54 5.59
CA LEU A 43 7.36 -9.95 5.54
C LEU A 43 7.96 -9.51 4.21
N ALA A 44 9.00 -8.68 4.22
CA ALA A 44 9.77 -8.37 3.03
C ALA A 44 10.96 -9.33 2.90
N VAL A 45 11.13 -9.95 1.74
CA VAL A 45 12.28 -10.82 1.45
C VAL A 45 13.00 -10.28 0.23
N VAL A 46 14.19 -9.74 0.44
CA VAL A 46 14.98 -9.07 -0.60
C VAL A 46 16.04 -10.01 -1.12
N ASP A 47 15.88 -10.39 -2.38
CA ASP A 47 16.78 -11.30 -3.07
C ASP A 47 18.23 -10.77 -3.12
N LYS A 48 19.22 -11.65 -3.12
CA LYS A 48 20.64 -11.25 -3.10
C LYS A 48 21.04 -10.34 -4.28
N PRO A 49 20.69 -10.66 -5.54
CA PRO A 49 20.92 -9.75 -6.67
C PRO A 49 20.24 -8.38 -6.53
N MET A 50 19.10 -8.33 -5.85
CA MET A 50 18.39 -7.08 -5.58
C MET A 50 19.10 -6.23 -4.53
N LEU A 51 19.56 -6.85 -3.44
CA LEU A 51 20.37 -6.19 -2.43
C LEU A 51 21.65 -5.62 -3.05
N ASP A 52 22.38 -6.42 -3.83
CA ASP A 52 23.60 -5.98 -4.51
C ASP A 52 23.34 -4.83 -5.48
N TYR A 53 22.22 -4.89 -6.18
CA TYR A 53 21.77 -3.81 -7.03
C TYR A 53 21.45 -2.56 -6.21
N TRP A 54 20.73 -2.62 -5.10
CA TRP A 54 20.43 -1.41 -4.32
C TRP A 54 21.66 -0.81 -3.62
N ILE A 55 22.58 -1.62 -3.10
CA ILE A 55 23.82 -1.11 -2.47
C ILE A 55 24.63 -0.27 -3.47
N LYS A 56 24.69 -0.69 -4.73
CA LYS A 56 25.40 0.03 -5.81
C LYS A 56 24.65 1.29 -6.29
N ALA A 57 23.54 1.68 -5.68
CA ALA A 57 22.86 2.92 -6.05
C ALA A 57 23.66 4.13 -5.54
N PRO A 58 23.85 5.17 -6.37
CA PRO A 58 24.36 6.46 -5.90
C PRO A 58 23.64 6.95 -4.64
N GLY A 59 24.40 7.17 -3.56
CA GLY A 59 23.89 7.61 -2.26
C GLY A 59 23.51 6.49 -1.28
N ALA A 60 23.26 5.25 -1.75
CA ALA A 60 23.06 4.09 -0.88
C ALA A 60 24.40 3.62 -0.31
N GLY A 61 25.17 2.77 -1.00
CA GLY A 61 26.53 2.41 -0.60
C GLY A 61 26.64 1.50 0.63
N SER A 62 25.55 1.18 1.33
CA SER A 62 25.55 0.23 2.46
C SER A 62 24.21 -0.50 2.60
N LYS A 63 24.20 -1.62 3.34
CA LYS A 63 22.98 -2.42 3.59
C LYS A 63 22.00 -1.66 4.48
N GLU A 64 22.49 -0.87 5.42
CA GLU A 64 21.70 -0.08 6.37
C GLU A 64 20.84 0.94 5.63
N LYS A 65 21.42 1.65 4.65
CA LYS A 65 20.68 2.58 3.79
C LYS A 65 19.67 1.87 2.90
N VAL A 66 19.98 0.66 2.43
CA VAL A 66 18.99 -0.16 1.71
C VAL A 66 17.83 -0.54 2.63
N ILE A 67 18.08 -0.86 3.89
CA ILE A 67 17.03 -1.11 4.89
C ILE A 67 16.16 0.14 5.10
N GLU A 68 16.74 1.33 5.21
CA GLU A 68 15.99 2.59 5.30
C GLU A 68 15.10 2.82 4.07
N GLU A 69 15.62 2.56 2.86
CA GLU A 69 14.85 2.66 1.63
C GLU A 69 13.72 1.64 1.55
N ILE A 70 13.91 0.40 2.02
CA ILE A 70 12.85 -0.60 2.11
C ILE A 70 11.77 -0.17 3.10
N LYS A 71 12.16 0.35 4.28
CA LYS A 71 11.20 0.91 5.24
C LYS A 71 10.41 2.06 4.62
N SER A 72 11.08 2.95 3.89
CA SER A 72 10.45 4.06 3.16
C SER A 72 9.49 3.57 2.07
N LEU A 73 9.87 2.53 1.32
CA LEU A 73 9.01 1.89 0.33
C LEU A 73 7.72 1.38 0.97
N PHE A 74 7.79 0.62 2.07
CA PHE A 74 6.58 0.11 2.73
C PHE A 74 5.79 1.19 3.46
N PHE A 75 6.45 2.27 3.91
CA PHE A 75 5.78 3.46 4.41
C PHE A 75 4.94 4.13 3.31
N GLU A 76 5.45 4.22 2.09
CA GLU A 76 4.68 4.72 0.93
C GLU A 76 3.59 3.75 0.46
N VAL A 77 3.82 2.43 0.55
CA VAL A 77 2.74 1.45 0.35
C VAL A 77 1.61 1.72 1.35
N ASN A 78 1.92 2.00 2.61
CA ASN A 78 0.90 2.36 3.61
C ASN A 78 0.10 3.61 3.20
N PHE A 79 0.74 4.66 2.66
CA PHE A 79 0.04 5.83 2.12
C PHE A 79 -0.93 5.48 0.99
N VAL A 80 -0.53 4.60 0.06
CA VAL A 80 -1.44 4.12 -1.00
C VAL A 80 -2.68 3.45 -0.39
N TYR A 81 -2.52 2.64 0.65
CA TYR A 81 -3.66 1.98 1.33
C TYR A 81 -4.55 2.94 2.11
N GLN A 82 -4.03 4.09 2.57
CA GLN A 82 -4.87 5.14 3.17
C GLN A 82 -5.93 5.69 2.20
N SER A 83 -5.71 5.58 0.87
CA SER A 83 -6.72 5.95 -0.12
C SER A 83 -8.03 5.17 0.02
N LEU A 84 -8.04 4.01 0.68
CA LEU A 84 -9.25 3.22 0.93
C LEU A 84 -10.20 3.86 1.95
N ARG A 85 -9.72 4.80 2.77
CA ARG A 85 -10.53 5.46 3.81
C ARG A 85 -11.73 6.19 3.22
N GLN A 86 -11.60 6.72 2.00
CA GLN A 86 -12.71 7.37 1.27
C GLN A 86 -13.87 6.40 0.97
N TYR A 87 -13.65 5.09 1.11
CA TYR A 87 -14.63 4.05 0.91
C TYR A 87 -14.96 3.31 2.23
N ASN A 88 -14.76 3.93 3.39
CA ASN A 88 -14.97 3.33 4.72
C ASN A 88 -14.24 1.99 4.88
N LEU A 89 -12.96 1.95 4.50
CA LEU A 89 -12.06 0.81 4.72
C LEU A 89 -10.69 1.33 5.15
N SER A 90 -10.23 0.96 6.33
CA SER A 90 -8.86 1.24 6.77
C SER A 90 -8.03 -0.03 6.75
N ILE A 91 -6.95 -0.03 5.97
CA ILE A 91 -5.94 -1.08 5.99
C ILE A 91 -4.60 -0.43 6.29
N GLU A 92 -3.98 -0.82 7.41
CA GLU A 92 -2.64 -0.42 7.80
C GLU A 92 -1.63 -1.51 7.41
N ILE A 93 -0.53 -1.11 6.78
CA ILE A 93 0.56 -2.01 6.44
C ILE A 93 1.64 -1.91 7.50
N ARG A 94 2.00 -3.05 8.09
CA ARG A 94 3.12 -3.16 9.04
C ARG A 94 4.23 -3.99 8.44
N LEU A 95 5.47 -3.55 8.65
CA LEU A 95 6.64 -4.30 8.24
C LEU A 95 7.08 -5.18 9.40
N LYS A 96 6.79 -6.47 9.28
CA LYS A 96 7.12 -7.46 10.31
C LYS A 96 8.63 -7.67 10.42
N ASP A 97 9.26 -7.90 9.27
CA ASP A 97 10.71 -8.14 9.18
C ASP A 97 11.19 -7.91 7.73
N ILE A 98 12.50 -7.75 7.56
CA ILE A 98 13.19 -7.69 6.27
C ILE A 98 14.25 -8.81 6.24
N ALA A 99 13.95 -9.87 5.51
CA ALA A 99 14.86 -10.99 5.34
C ALA A 99 15.75 -10.81 4.11
N PHE A 100 17.04 -11.11 4.28
CA PHE A 100 18.05 -11.12 3.22
C PHE A 100 18.64 -12.53 3.10
N PRO A 101 18.22 -13.34 2.11
CA PRO A 101 18.85 -14.62 1.83
C PRO A 101 20.34 -14.44 1.47
N ASN A 102 21.18 -15.38 1.90
CA ASN A 102 22.63 -15.34 1.62
C ASN A 102 22.94 -15.58 0.12
N SER A 103 22.06 -16.27 -0.59
CA SER A 103 22.17 -16.56 -2.02
C SER A 103 20.86 -16.22 -2.75
N SER A 104 20.94 -16.06 -4.07
CA SER A 104 19.77 -15.90 -4.91
C SER A 104 18.84 -17.11 -4.74
N MET A 105 17.53 -16.87 -4.60
CA MET A 105 16.54 -17.95 -4.67
C MET A 105 16.28 -18.44 -6.10
N VAL A 106 16.86 -17.77 -7.10
CA VAL A 106 16.78 -18.16 -8.50
C VAL A 106 18.09 -18.83 -8.93
N PRO A 107 18.04 -20.11 -9.37
CA PRO A 107 19.21 -20.79 -9.92
C PRO A 107 19.70 -20.11 -11.20
N THR A 108 21.02 -19.95 -11.34
CA THR A 108 21.64 -19.20 -12.45
C THR A 108 21.26 -19.77 -13.82
N GLU A 109 21.16 -21.09 -13.94
CA GLU A 109 20.79 -21.80 -15.16
C GLU A 109 19.33 -21.58 -15.60
N LYS A 110 18.50 -21.00 -14.71
CA LYS A 110 17.11 -20.62 -15.00
C LYS A 110 16.97 -19.14 -15.39
N VAL A 111 18.08 -18.40 -15.47
CA VAL A 111 18.11 -16.99 -15.85
C VAL A 111 18.55 -16.85 -17.30
N THR A 112 17.68 -16.31 -18.17
CA THR A 112 18.02 -16.00 -19.56
C THR A 112 17.81 -14.52 -19.81
N ASN A 113 18.85 -13.78 -20.20
CA ASN A 113 18.76 -12.32 -20.46
C ASN A 113 18.12 -11.53 -19.29
N ASN A 114 18.47 -11.88 -18.04
CA ASN A 114 17.87 -11.32 -16.82
C ASN A 114 16.35 -11.60 -16.68
N VAL A 115 15.81 -12.59 -17.38
CA VAL A 115 14.40 -13.03 -17.30
C VAL A 115 14.34 -14.40 -16.61
N VAL A 116 13.35 -14.58 -15.74
CA VAL A 116 13.15 -15.80 -14.94
C VAL A 116 11.67 -16.17 -14.91
N ASP A 117 11.35 -17.47 -14.94
CA ASP A 117 9.96 -17.94 -14.83
C ASP A 117 9.40 -17.67 -13.42
N GLY A 118 8.28 -16.95 -13.34
CA GLY A 118 7.62 -16.61 -12.06
C GLY A 118 7.22 -17.84 -11.22
N THR A 119 6.96 -18.98 -11.86
CA THR A 119 6.63 -20.25 -11.21
C THR A 119 7.84 -20.83 -10.49
N VAL A 120 9.02 -20.79 -11.13
CA VAL A 120 10.29 -21.24 -10.52
C VAL A 120 10.60 -20.40 -9.29
N VAL A 121 10.50 -19.08 -9.43
CA VAL A 121 10.68 -18.13 -8.31
C VAL A 121 9.68 -18.43 -7.19
N GLY A 122 8.41 -18.63 -7.55
CA GLY A 122 7.36 -18.89 -6.59
C GLY A 122 7.55 -20.15 -5.76
N ASN A 123 7.96 -21.25 -6.41
CA ASN A 123 8.24 -22.52 -5.75
C ASN A 123 9.44 -22.43 -4.80
N ASN A 124 10.52 -21.75 -5.23
CA ASN A 124 11.70 -21.57 -4.40
C ASN A 124 11.42 -20.66 -3.20
N PHE A 125 10.64 -19.60 -3.41
CA PHE A 125 10.22 -18.71 -2.34
C PHE A 125 9.35 -19.42 -1.29
N ALA A 126 8.35 -20.20 -1.71
CA ALA A 126 7.53 -20.99 -0.80
C ALA A 126 8.38 -21.97 0.02
N ARG A 127 9.37 -22.62 -0.60
CA ARG A 127 10.29 -23.54 0.09
C ARG A 127 11.16 -22.80 1.11
N TYR A 128 11.63 -21.60 0.79
CA TYR A 128 12.38 -20.75 1.72
C TYR A 128 11.53 -20.37 2.94
N LEU A 129 10.30 -19.88 2.73
CA LEU A 129 9.40 -19.49 3.80
C LEU A 129 9.08 -20.66 4.74
N SER A 130 8.81 -21.85 4.16
CA SER A 130 8.56 -23.09 4.91
C SER A 130 9.75 -23.47 5.81
N ARG A 131 10.97 -23.45 5.27
CA ARG A 131 12.20 -23.77 6.04
C ARG A 131 12.49 -22.79 7.16
N LYS A 132 12.18 -21.51 6.95
CA LYS A 132 12.46 -20.45 7.94
C LYS A 132 11.38 -20.32 9.02
N GLY A 133 10.18 -20.85 8.78
CA GLY A 133 9.10 -20.83 9.78
C GLY A 133 8.58 -19.43 10.10
N PHE A 134 8.68 -18.48 9.16
CA PHE A 134 8.17 -17.12 9.37
C PHE A 134 6.64 -17.14 9.53
N LYS A 135 6.13 -16.33 10.46
CA LYS A 135 4.69 -16.00 10.58
C LYS A 135 4.43 -14.69 9.87
N TYR A 136 3.47 -14.59 8.97
CA TYR A 136 3.13 -13.35 8.27
C TYR A 136 1.69 -13.45 7.78
N ASP A 137 1.07 -12.30 7.51
CA ASP A 137 -0.23 -12.26 6.82
C ASP A 137 -0.02 -12.30 5.31
N HIS A 138 1.07 -11.67 4.86
CA HIS A 138 1.55 -11.69 3.47
C HIS A 138 3.08 -11.61 3.40
N ALA A 139 3.71 -12.33 2.49
CA ALA A 139 5.16 -12.24 2.24
C ALA A 139 5.47 -11.75 0.83
N MET A 140 6.36 -10.76 0.72
CA MET A 140 6.76 -10.16 -0.56
C MET A 140 8.20 -10.51 -0.90
N TYR A 141 8.41 -11.21 -2.00
CA TYR A 141 9.73 -11.44 -2.56
C TYR A 141 10.08 -10.36 -3.56
N ILE A 142 11.16 -9.61 -3.31
CA ILE A 142 11.63 -8.51 -4.17
C ILE A 142 12.92 -8.94 -4.86
N THR A 143 12.89 -9.03 -6.19
CA THR A 143 14.04 -9.49 -6.99
C THR A 143 14.41 -8.52 -8.09
N ARG A 144 15.66 -8.57 -8.54
CA ARG A 144 16.17 -7.77 -9.66
C ARG A 144 15.84 -8.38 -11.03
N TYR A 145 15.50 -9.67 -11.07
CA TYR A 145 15.17 -10.35 -12.31
C TYR A 145 13.84 -9.86 -12.88
N ASN A 146 13.72 -9.87 -14.20
CA ASN A 146 12.44 -9.66 -14.85
C ASN A 146 11.63 -10.97 -14.74
N LEU A 147 10.42 -10.90 -14.24
CA LEU A 147 9.54 -12.05 -14.03
C LEU A 147 8.76 -12.30 -15.31
N LYS A 148 8.95 -13.49 -15.89
CA LYS A 148 8.10 -13.98 -16.97
C LYS A 148 6.89 -14.67 -16.36
N GLY A 149 5.73 -14.05 -16.50
CA GLY A 149 4.43 -14.67 -16.25
C GLY A 149 3.76 -15.07 -17.56
N SER A 150 2.45 -14.88 -17.65
CA SER A 150 1.71 -14.93 -18.93
C SER A 150 2.10 -13.81 -19.89
N SER A 151 2.76 -12.75 -19.40
CA SER A 151 3.34 -11.67 -20.18
C SER A 151 4.78 -11.39 -19.73
N ILE A 152 5.62 -10.93 -20.66
CA ILE A 152 6.98 -10.45 -20.38
C ILE A 152 7.00 -9.05 -19.73
N HIS A 153 5.85 -8.37 -19.64
CA HIS A 153 5.71 -7.06 -19.03
C HIS A 153 5.21 -7.12 -17.58
N THR A 154 5.02 -8.32 -17.04
CA THR A 154 4.56 -8.57 -15.68
C THR A 154 5.62 -8.12 -14.66
N ARG A 155 5.39 -6.97 -14.00
CA ARG A 155 6.31 -6.42 -12.98
C ARG A 155 6.14 -7.06 -11.60
N GLY A 156 5.08 -7.84 -11.40
CA GLY A 156 4.79 -8.51 -10.16
C GLY A 156 3.75 -9.61 -10.36
N SER A 157 3.62 -10.49 -9.37
CA SER A 157 2.56 -11.50 -9.34
C SER A 157 2.17 -11.85 -7.91
N ALA A 158 0.88 -12.06 -7.69
CA ALA A 158 0.31 -12.53 -6.44
C ALA A 158 -0.89 -13.44 -6.68
N TYR A 159 -1.20 -14.27 -5.69
CA TYR A 159 -2.47 -14.99 -5.67
C TYR A 159 -3.59 -14.06 -5.21
N VAL A 160 -4.74 -14.14 -5.87
CA VAL A 160 -5.93 -13.40 -5.45
C VAL A 160 -6.54 -14.07 -4.22
N ARG A 161 -6.96 -13.28 -3.21
CA ARG A 161 -7.58 -13.77 -1.96
C ARG A 161 -6.66 -14.75 -1.21
N ALA A 162 -5.44 -14.32 -0.92
CA ALA A 162 -4.39 -15.15 -0.35
C ALA A 162 -3.84 -14.64 0.98
N ALA A 163 -4.08 -13.38 1.37
CA ALA A 163 -3.65 -12.88 2.69
C ALA A 163 -4.29 -13.74 3.79
N CYS A 164 -3.58 -13.96 4.90
CA CYS A 164 -3.92 -14.95 5.95
C CYS A 164 -3.80 -16.43 5.54
N LYS A 165 -3.24 -16.76 4.37
CA LYS A 165 -3.04 -18.15 3.94
C LYS A 165 -1.56 -18.46 3.78
N LYS A 166 -1.20 -19.76 3.83
CA LYS A 166 0.19 -20.23 3.64
C LYS A 166 0.81 -19.80 2.31
N TYR A 167 -0.01 -19.54 1.30
CA TYR A 167 0.40 -19.07 -0.02
C TYR A 167 0.14 -17.56 -0.25
N GLY A 168 -0.16 -16.80 0.81
CA GLY A 168 -0.26 -15.34 0.83
C GLY A 168 1.08 -14.70 0.53
N THR A 169 1.46 -14.72 -0.75
CA THR A 169 2.78 -14.32 -1.21
C THR A 169 2.68 -13.53 -2.50
N SER A 170 3.60 -12.59 -2.70
CA SER A 170 3.82 -11.91 -3.97
C SER A 170 5.28 -11.93 -4.37
N ARG A 171 5.52 -11.79 -5.68
CA ARG A 171 6.85 -11.62 -6.28
C ARG A 171 6.85 -10.30 -7.02
N ILE A 172 7.87 -9.49 -6.81
CA ILE A 172 7.94 -8.11 -7.30
C ILE A 172 9.30 -7.89 -7.96
N GLU A 173 9.28 -7.30 -9.15
CA GLU A 173 10.48 -6.74 -9.77
C GLU A 173 10.89 -5.45 -9.05
N GLY A 174 11.94 -5.54 -8.25
CA GLY A 174 12.57 -4.40 -7.61
C GLY A 174 13.34 -3.55 -8.61
N ARG A 175 13.11 -2.23 -8.58
CA ARG A 175 13.80 -1.25 -9.41
C ARG A 175 14.13 -0.02 -8.56
N ARG A 176 14.98 0.86 -9.08
CA ARG A 176 15.30 2.16 -8.46
C ARG A 176 14.40 3.29 -8.97
N ASP A 177 13.36 2.95 -9.74
CA ASP A 177 12.45 3.90 -10.42
C ASP A 177 11.21 4.24 -9.61
N TYR A 178 11.21 3.87 -8.32
CA TYR A 178 10.18 4.13 -7.32
C TYR A 178 8.80 3.50 -7.63
N ASN A 179 8.62 2.93 -8.82
CA ASN A 179 7.41 2.21 -9.21
C ASN A 179 7.21 0.91 -8.40
N THR A 180 8.25 0.41 -7.72
CA THR A 180 8.15 -0.75 -6.82
C THR A 180 7.12 -0.53 -5.71
N VAL A 181 6.88 0.70 -5.23
CA VAL A 181 5.81 1.01 -4.26
C VAL A 181 4.45 0.60 -4.82
N ARG A 182 4.14 1.02 -6.04
CA ARG A 182 2.85 0.74 -6.67
C ARG A 182 2.68 -0.73 -7.04
N VAL A 183 3.75 -1.37 -7.53
CA VAL A 183 3.72 -2.81 -7.78
C VAL A 183 3.48 -3.57 -6.47
N ALA A 184 4.17 -3.22 -5.39
CA ALA A 184 3.95 -3.83 -4.08
C ALA A 184 2.51 -3.64 -3.58
N ALA A 185 1.96 -2.42 -3.71
CA ALA A 185 0.58 -2.13 -3.34
C ALA A 185 -0.43 -2.91 -4.20
N HIS A 186 -0.20 -3.01 -5.50
CA HIS A 186 -1.02 -3.76 -6.46
C HIS A 186 -1.05 -5.25 -6.14
N GLU A 187 0.13 -5.86 -5.97
CA GLU A 187 0.23 -7.30 -5.68
C GLU A 187 -0.36 -7.64 -4.30
N LEU A 188 -0.20 -6.76 -3.31
CA LEU A 188 -0.90 -6.93 -2.03
C LEU A 188 -2.41 -6.79 -2.19
N GLY A 189 -2.86 -5.90 -3.09
CA GLY A 189 -4.28 -5.69 -3.37
C GLY A 189 -4.94 -6.94 -3.92
N HIS A 190 -4.25 -7.69 -4.79
CA HIS A 190 -4.65 -9.02 -5.20
C HIS A 190 -4.78 -9.98 -4.02
N SER A 191 -3.76 -10.06 -3.17
CA SER A 191 -3.77 -10.92 -1.98
C SER A 191 -4.94 -10.60 -1.03
N LEU A 192 -5.31 -9.32 -0.94
CA LEU A 192 -6.47 -8.81 -0.20
C LEU A 192 -7.80 -8.93 -0.96
N GLY A 193 -7.81 -9.52 -2.15
CA GLY A 193 -9.02 -9.94 -2.85
C GLY A 193 -9.48 -9.04 -3.98
N ALA A 194 -8.76 -7.95 -4.29
CA ALA A 194 -9.03 -7.14 -5.47
C ALA A 194 -8.64 -7.89 -6.76
N SER A 195 -9.47 -7.78 -7.77
CA SER A 195 -9.12 -8.13 -9.15
C SER A 195 -8.67 -6.88 -9.89
N HIS A 196 -8.17 -7.05 -11.11
CA HIS A 196 -7.90 -5.90 -11.95
C HIS A 196 -9.15 -5.05 -12.16
N ASP A 197 -8.96 -3.73 -12.19
CA ASP A 197 -10.05 -2.78 -12.45
C ASP A 197 -10.63 -2.99 -13.86
N ASN A 198 -11.93 -3.29 -13.92
CA ASN A 198 -12.64 -3.46 -15.17
C ASN A 198 -12.78 -2.10 -15.88
N GLN A 199 -12.00 -1.91 -16.94
CA GLN A 199 -12.02 -0.66 -17.72
C GLN A 199 -13.35 -0.39 -18.44
N LYS A 200 -14.25 -1.39 -18.53
CA LYS A 200 -15.63 -1.21 -19.02
C LYS A 200 -16.59 -0.72 -17.95
N ASN A 201 -16.28 -0.87 -16.65
CA ASN A 201 -17.08 -0.31 -15.58
C ASN A 201 -16.66 1.16 -15.36
N PRO A 202 -17.55 2.15 -15.59
CA PRO A 202 -17.22 3.57 -15.41
C PRO A 202 -16.73 3.91 -14.00
N GLU A 203 -17.24 3.22 -12.96
CA GLU A 203 -16.85 3.47 -11.56
C GLU A 203 -15.39 3.08 -11.26
N CYS A 204 -14.77 2.29 -12.13
CA CYS A 204 -13.47 1.66 -11.87
C CYS A 204 -12.50 1.88 -13.04
N LYS A 205 -12.95 2.58 -14.09
CA LYS A 205 -12.13 3.00 -15.22
C LYS A 205 -11.13 4.06 -14.76
N GLY A 206 -9.87 3.87 -15.12
CA GLY A 206 -8.82 4.81 -14.75
C GLY A 206 -7.46 4.15 -14.56
N LYS A 207 -6.50 4.97 -14.15
CA LYS A 207 -5.11 4.59 -13.87
C LYS A 207 -4.90 4.32 -12.37
N TYR A 208 -5.91 3.76 -11.71
CA TYR A 208 -5.86 3.34 -10.31
C TYR A 208 -4.82 2.24 -10.09
N ILE A 209 -4.53 1.94 -8.82
CA ILE A 209 -3.56 0.92 -8.41
C ILE A 209 -3.82 -0.41 -9.13
N MET A 210 -5.06 -0.91 -9.17
CA MET A 210 -5.41 -2.23 -9.74
C MET A 210 -5.62 -2.24 -11.26
N SER A 211 -5.27 -1.17 -11.99
CA SER A 211 -5.30 -1.18 -13.45
C SER A 211 -4.27 -2.15 -14.05
N THR A 212 -4.61 -2.83 -15.15
CA THR A 212 -3.75 -3.82 -15.86
C THR A 212 -2.52 -3.21 -16.55
N GLY A 213 -2.42 -1.88 -16.58
CA GLY A 213 -1.38 -1.13 -17.28
C GLY A 213 -0.26 -0.65 -16.36
N VAL A 214 0.99 -0.82 -16.80
CA VAL A 214 2.17 -0.30 -16.08
C VAL A 214 2.30 1.23 -16.22
N SER A 215 1.76 1.83 -17.29
CA SER A 215 1.87 3.27 -17.57
C SER A 215 0.78 4.10 -16.88
N ALA A 216 0.79 4.08 -15.55
CA ALA A 216 0.00 4.99 -14.73
C ALA A 216 0.77 6.31 -14.44
N ILE A 217 2.02 6.43 -14.90
CA ILE A 217 2.79 7.68 -14.92
C ILE A 217 1.98 8.77 -15.62
N GLY A 218 1.92 9.95 -15.03
CA GLY A 218 1.14 11.06 -15.58
C GLY A 218 -0.30 11.15 -15.09
N SER A 219 -0.72 10.33 -14.12
CA SER A 219 -2.04 10.44 -13.48
C SER A 219 -1.91 10.39 -11.95
N PRO A 220 -2.57 11.28 -11.20
CA PRO A 220 -2.60 11.21 -9.74
C PRO A 220 -3.34 9.98 -9.23
N GLN A 221 -4.22 9.37 -10.04
CA GLN A 221 -4.93 8.12 -9.69
C GLN A 221 -3.97 6.96 -9.40
N PHE A 222 -2.70 7.06 -9.81
CA PHE A 222 -1.64 6.12 -9.47
C PHE A 222 -1.51 5.88 -7.95
N TRP A 223 -1.92 6.83 -7.10
CA TRP A 223 -1.86 6.71 -5.65
C TRP A 223 -3.14 6.16 -4.99
N TYR A 224 -4.17 5.83 -5.79
CA TYR A 224 -5.50 5.53 -5.27
C TYR A 224 -6.00 4.16 -5.73
N PHE A 225 -6.69 3.46 -4.84
CA PHE A 225 -7.55 2.35 -5.21
C PHE A 225 -8.89 2.84 -5.76
N SER A 226 -9.47 2.09 -6.69
CA SER A 226 -10.84 2.34 -7.16
C SER A 226 -11.87 1.86 -6.14
N LYS A 227 -13.12 2.31 -6.29
CA LYS A 227 -14.27 1.79 -5.53
C LYS A 227 -14.46 0.28 -5.73
N CYS A 228 -14.23 -0.26 -6.94
CA CYS A 228 -14.29 -1.72 -7.18
C CYS A 228 -13.27 -2.47 -6.34
N SER A 229 -12.04 -1.97 -6.30
CA SER A 229 -10.94 -2.57 -5.55
C SER A 229 -11.27 -2.59 -4.07
N ALA A 230 -11.73 -1.46 -3.52
CA ALA A 230 -12.13 -1.35 -2.12
C ALA A 230 -13.27 -2.34 -1.77
N ASN A 231 -14.32 -2.40 -2.59
CA ASN A 231 -15.44 -3.32 -2.37
C ASN A 231 -15.03 -4.79 -2.45
N ALA A 232 -14.12 -5.14 -3.37
CA ALA A 232 -13.58 -6.50 -3.46
C ALA A 232 -12.75 -6.88 -2.23
N MET A 233 -11.93 -5.95 -1.72
CA MET A 233 -11.17 -6.15 -0.49
C MET A 233 -12.08 -6.31 0.72
N LYS A 234 -13.09 -5.45 0.90
CA LYS A 234 -14.08 -5.58 1.99
C LYS A 234 -14.72 -6.97 2.00
N ARG A 235 -15.18 -7.46 0.84
CA ARG A 235 -15.78 -8.80 0.72
C ARG A 235 -14.83 -9.90 1.14
N TYR A 236 -13.57 -9.85 0.71
CA TYR A 236 -12.59 -10.85 1.09
C TYR A 236 -12.29 -10.80 2.59
N ILE A 237 -12.02 -9.62 3.14
CA ILE A 237 -11.71 -9.44 4.56
C ILE A 237 -12.88 -9.91 5.43
N LYS A 238 -14.12 -9.59 5.07
CA LYS A 238 -15.33 -10.10 5.75
C LYS A 238 -15.41 -11.63 5.67
N SER A 239 -15.03 -12.24 4.55
CA SER A 239 -15.04 -13.70 4.38
C SER A 239 -14.03 -14.45 5.27
N LEU A 240 -13.04 -13.76 5.84
CA LEU A 240 -12.10 -14.35 6.82
C LEU A 240 -12.78 -14.65 8.17
N GLY A 241 -13.95 -14.07 8.43
CA GLY A 241 -14.78 -14.37 9.60
C GLY A 241 -14.12 -14.02 10.94
N LYS A 242 -14.45 -14.81 11.98
CA LYS A 242 -14.01 -14.56 13.37
C LYS A 242 -12.50 -14.73 13.57
N ASN A 243 -11.86 -15.59 12.79
CA ASN A 243 -10.41 -15.87 12.86
C ASN A 243 -9.59 -15.04 11.88
N ASN A 244 -10.04 -13.83 11.57
CA ASN A 244 -9.36 -12.93 10.64
C ASN A 244 -7.99 -12.50 11.21
N CYS A 245 -6.92 -12.93 10.54
CA CYS A 245 -5.53 -12.62 10.94
C CYS A 245 -5.23 -11.11 10.92
N LEU A 246 -5.99 -10.33 10.15
CA LEU A 246 -5.77 -8.91 9.95
C LEU A 246 -6.33 -8.02 11.07
N ARG A 247 -6.99 -8.58 12.10
CA ARG A 247 -7.61 -7.78 13.18
C ARG A 247 -6.61 -7.30 14.22
N ARG A 248 -5.46 -7.96 14.36
CA ARG A 248 -4.48 -7.66 15.40
C ARG A 248 -3.08 -7.84 14.85
N SER A 249 -2.22 -6.89 15.16
CA SER A 249 -0.79 -7.04 14.94
C SER A 249 -0.03 -6.72 16.22
N ARG A 250 1.07 -7.45 16.42
CA ARG A 250 2.05 -7.19 17.49
C ARG A 250 3.24 -6.37 17.02
N ASN A 251 3.35 -6.12 15.72
CA ASN A 251 4.44 -5.33 15.16
C ASN A 251 4.11 -3.84 15.33
N PRO A 252 5.11 -2.98 15.54
CA PRO A 252 4.88 -1.54 15.57
C PRO A 252 4.52 -1.00 14.17
N PRO A 253 3.89 0.20 14.10
CA PRO A 253 3.77 0.93 12.85
C PRO A 253 5.13 1.17 12.19
N ILE A 254 5.12 1.30 10.86
CA ILE A 254 6.35 1.60 10.11
C ILE A 254 6.74 3.06 10.38
N ILE A 255 7.85 3.27 11.08
CA ILE A 255 8.44 4.59 11.27
C ILE A 255 9.55 4.75 10.23
N SER A 256 9.30 5.59 9.23
CA SER A 256 10.28 5.91 8.18
C SER A 256 10.04 7.31 7.60
N LYS A 257 11.04 7.82 6.91
CA LYS A 257 10.92 9.03 6.09
C LYS A 257 10.31 8.68 4.73
N ARG A 258 9.68 9.65 4.07
CA ARG A 258 9.26 9.50 2.66
C ARG A 258 10.50 9.43 1.77
N MET A 259 10.39 8.79 0.61
CA MET A 259 11.57 8.57 -0.24
C MET A 259 12.14 9.89 -0.78
N GLY A 260 11.31 10.91 -1.01
CA GLY A 260 11.77 12.27 -1.37
C GLY A 260 12.53 12.99 -0.26
N GLU A 261 12.42 12.54 0.99
CA GLU A 261 13.18 13.07 2.13
C GLU A 261 14.50 12.31 2.35
N LEU A 262 14.59 11.07 1.87
CA LEU A 262 15.81 10.27 1.87
C LEU A 262 16.70 10.56 0.65
N VAL A 263 16.08 10.82 -0.50
CA VAL A 263 16.76 11.02 -1.77
C VAL A 263 16.38 12.38 -2.34
N HIS A 264 17.35 13.29 -2.37
CA HIS A 264 17.16 14.59 -3.01
C HIS A 264 16.78 14.43 -4.49
N GLN A 265 15.89 15.30 -5.01
CA GLN A 265 15.36 15.25 -6.38
C GLN A 265 16.46 15.14 -7.45
N ASN A 266 17.54 15.91 -7.31
CA ASN A 266 18.69 15.89 -8.24
C ASN A 266 19.45 14.55 -8.26
N SER A 267 19.28 13.72 -7.23
CA SER A 267 19.90 12.40 -7.12
C SER A 267 18.99 11.29 -7.64
N MET A 268 17.68 11.49 -7.72
CA MET A 268 16.72 10.47 -8.17
C MET A 268 17.04 9.94 -9.57
N CYS A 269 17.23 10.84 -10.55
CA CYS A 269 17.63 10.43 -11.89
C CYS A 269 19.01 9.79 -11.91
N LYS A 270 19.96 10.30 -11.10
CA LYS A 270 21.30 9.73 -11.01
C LYS A 270 21.28 8.30 -10.48
N ARG A 271 20.33 7.95 -9.61
CA ARG A 271 20.17 6.57 -9.13
C ARG A 271 19.78 5.59 -10.23
N LEU A 272 19.08 6.09 -11.24
CA LEU A 272 18.63 5.31 -12.40
C LEU A 272 19.72 5.19 -13.48
N TYR A 273 20.44 6.27 -13.75
CA TYR A 273 21.31 6.38 -14.95
C TYR A 273 22.76 6.80 -14.67
N GLY A 274 23.15 6.99 -13.41
CA GLY A 274 24.45 7.53 -13.05
C GLY A 274 24.57 9.03 -13.29
N ASN A 275 25.79 9.56 -13.39
CA ASN A 275 26.04 11.01 -13.37
C ASN A 275 25.71 11.75 -14.68
N LYS A 276 25.37 11.04 -15.77
CA LYS A 276 25.14 11.63 -17.11
C LYS A 276 23.67 12.02 -17.33
N VAL A 277 22.95 12.39 -16.27
CA VAL A 277 21.51 12.65 -16.31
C VAL A 277 21.18 13.83 -15.41
N SER A 278 20.20 14.62 -15.83
CA SER A 278 19.59 15.67 -15.01
C SER A 278 18.09 15.41 -14.87
N PRO A 279 17.48 15.77 -13.72
CA PRO A 279 16.05 15.91 -13.67
C PRO A 279 15.62 17.03 -14.63
N SER A 280 14.56 16.79 -15.40
CA SER A 280 13.88 17.84 -16.14
C SER A 280 12.82 18.44 -15.23
N TYR A 281 13.00 19.72 -14.91
CA TYR A 281 12.23 20.44 -13.92
C TYR A 281 10.79 20.67 -14.40
N ALA A 282 9.86 19.88 -13.87
CA ALA A 282 8.47 20.28 -13.74
C ALA A 282 8.27 20.79 -12.29
N TYR A 283 7.32 21.71 -12.10
CA TYR A 283 6.94 22.24 -10.80
C TYR A 283 5.45 21.99 -10.53
N GLY A 284 5.05 22.12 -9.26
CA GLY A 284 3.67 21.88 -8.82
C GLY A 284 3.22 20.43 -9.02
N ASP A 285 1.91 20.24 -9.21
CA ASP A 285 1.29 18.91 -9.36
C ASP A 285 1.92 18.06 -10.47
N LYS A 286 2.37 18.70 -11.56
CA LYS A 286 3.01 18.01 -12.69
C LYS A 286 4.24 17.21 -12.27
N LEU A 287 5.01 17.73 -11.30
CA LEU A 287 6.13 16.98 -10.75
C LEU A 287 5.64 15.76 -9.98
N CYS A 288 4.61 15.90 -9.14
CA CYS A 288 4.18 14.87 -8.20
C CYS A 288 3.57 13.60 -8.81
N TYR A 289 3.21 13.62 -10.09
CA TYR A 289 2.80 12.41 -10.81
C TYR A 289 3.72 12.05 -11.99
N LYS A 290 4.80 12.79 -12.23
CA LYS A 290 5.69 12.60 -13.39
C LYS A 290 7.07 13.25 -13.23
N LEU A 291 8.01 12.51 -12.66
CA LEU A 291 9.43 12.86 -12.67
C LEU A 291 9.98 12.61 -14.07
N ARG A 292 10.74 13.55 -14.62
CA ARG A 292 11.43 13.38 -15.90
C ARG A 292 12.93 13.34 -15.71
N CYS A 293 13.58 12.38 -16.32
CA CYS A 293 15.04 12.24 -16.33
C CYS A 293 15.55 12.38 -17.77
N SER A 294 16.45 13.34 -17.98
CA SER A 294 17.03 13.65 -19.30
C SER A 294 18.51 13.30 -19.33
N THR A 295 18.93 12.56 -20.37
CA THR A 295 20.35 12.32 -20.69
C THR A 295 20.91 13.33 -21.70
N GLY A 296 20.12 14.35 -22.06
CA GLY A 296 20.40 15.26 -23.17
C GLY A 296 20.03 14.70 -24.55
N LYS A 297 20.02 13.37 -24.73
CA LYS A 297 19.59 12.70 -25.98
C LYS A 297 18.16 12.18 -25.94
N TRP A 298 17.70 11.74 -24.77
CA TRP A 298 16.34 11.27 -24.57
C TRP A 298 15.83 11.68 -23.19
N VAL A 299 14.50 11.71 -23.06
CA VAL A 299 13.81 12.00 -21.80
C VAL A 299 12.90 10.83 -21.47
N GLN A 300 13.08 10.26 -20.28
CA GLN A 300 12.22 9.20 -19.74
C GLN A 300 11.45 9.70 -18.53
N SER A 301 10.17 9.33 -18.43
CA SER A 301 9.33 9.66 -17.28
C SER A 301 9.26 8.51 -16.28
N TYR A 302 9.14 8.87 -15.02
CA TYR A 302 9.12 8.01 -13.85
C TYR A 302 8.06 8.44 -12.85
N VAL A 303 7.75 7.54 -11.91
CA VAL A 303 6.92 7.86 -10.75
C VAL A 303 7.72 8.79 -9.85
N THR A 304 7.06 9.83 -9.37
CA THR A 304 7.64 10.73 -8.38
C THR A 304 7.27 10.19 -7.01
N PRO A 305 8.24 9.85 -6.15
CA PRO A 305 7.94 9.38 -4.82
C PRO A 305 7.33 10.50 -3.95
N GLU A 306 6.74 10.10 -2.83
CA GLU A 306 6.21 11.04 -1.84
C GLU A 306 7.32 11.89 -1.22
N GLY A 307 6.98 13.11 -0.78
CA GLY A 307 7.89 14.00 -0.05
C GLY A 307 8.88 14.78 -0.91
N VAL A 308 8.86 14.62 -2.23
CA VAL A 308 9.68 15.43 -3.16
C VAL A 308 9.23 16.89 -3.10
N THR A 309 10.17 17.82 -2.91
CA THR A 309 9.88 19.25 -2.99
C THR A 309 9.39 19.62 -4.39
N CYS A 310 8.20 20.20 -4.47
CA CYS A 310 7.53 20.49 -5.74
C CYS A 310 7.27 21.97 -5.99
N ASP A 311 7.32 22.78 -4.93
CA ASP A 311 7.27 24.23 -4.94
C ASP A 311 7.89 24.76 -3.64
N LYS A 312 7.98 26.08 -3.49
CA LYS A 312 8.41 26.72 -2.24
C LYS A 312 7.54 26.23 -1.07
N ASP A 313 8.19 25.64 -0.06
CA ASP A 313 7.58 25.10 1.15
C ASP A 313 6.53 23.99 0.93
N LYS A 314 6.46 23.41 -0.28
CA LYS A 314 5.50 22.34 -0.63
C LYS A 314 6.19 21.05 -1.03
N LYS A 315 5.54 19.94 -0.71
CA LYS A 315 6.01 18.58 -1.04
C LYS A 315 4.94 17.79 -1.76
N CYS A 316 5.38 16.81 -2.53
CA CYS A 316 4.47 15.87 -3.17
C CYS A 316 3.78 15.00 -2.12
N SER A 317 2.45 15.01 -2.14
CA SER A 317 1.64 14.04 -1.44
C SER A 317 0.46 13.55 -2.27
N MET A 318 0.35 12.23 -2.41
CA MET A 318 -0.70 11.52 -3.16
C MET A 318 -0.91 12.09 -4.58
N GLY A 319 0.19 12.44 -5.24
CA GLY A 319 0.21 12.99 -6.60
C GLY A 319 -0.12 14.49 -6.70
N ARG A 320 -0.21 15.21 -5.59
CA ARG A 320 -0.45 16.66 -5.53
C ARG A 320 0.72 17.39 -4.88
N CYS A 321 0.93 18.65 -5.24
CA CYS A 321 1.90 19.53 -4.60
C CYS A 321 1.22 20.37 -3.53
N VAL A 322 1.44 19.99 -2.26
CA VAL A 322 0.76 20.56 -1.10
C VAL A 322 1.75 21.02 -0.04
#